data_AF-A0A533V9B2-F1
#
_entry.id   AF-A0A533V9B2-F1
#
_cell.length_a   1.000
_cell.length_b   1.000
_cell.length_c   1.000
_cell.angle_alpha   90.00
_cell.angle_beta   90.00
_cell.angle_gamma   90.00
#
_symmetry.space_group_name_H-M   'P 1'
#
loop_
_entity.id
_entity.type
_entity.pdbx_description
1 polymer ?
#
loop_
_entity_poly.entity_id
_entity_poly.type
_entity_poly.pdbx_seq_one_letter_code
_entity_poly.pdbx_strand_id
1 'polypeptide(L)'
;MNRQEKQELVSRLYKEGKTMREISKEVHMSFSDIGSITKKLNGNLEPKRKEISKESQALKLFRKGKNPVDVAISLDISASKAAGIYKQFWKLRGLYKLLQLYEQVKSDISLLAKVHDVVKKYNLEKKDIINIVRYAPKHLYLKDEIEKQEWQLDSVLNEKDDANDSLLSAKKKHDELIKQIDKYNDISIRKNSYLENLEDEIEKIENQISKLKNSDEYYTKFEQFAREKLDSFMKDNRWILPLAIDVVIQSIKKNPFKQMIINDEIADKVHQKKLLDICELLFDKLLKQFMDITLEFDPNQDINAVDTPNLDQSISST
;
A
#
# COMPACT_ATOMS: atom_id res chain seq x y z
N MET A 1 27.08 63.16 104.93
CA MET A 1 27.41 63.12 103.49
C MET A 1 26.49 64.07 102.74
N ASN A 2 27.07 65.07 102.07
CA ASN A 2 26.34 66.01 101.23
C ASN A 2 25.88 65.31 99.92
N ARG A 3 24.86 65.84 99.24
CA ARG A 3 24.26 65.24 98.04
C ARG A 3 25.27 65.04 96.91
N GLN A 4 26.26 65.92 96.80
CA GLN A 4 27.35 65.82 95.80
C GLN A 4 28.32 64.68 96.12
N GLU A 5 28.74 64.53 97.38
CA GLU A 5 29.63 63.44 97.81
C GLU A 5 29.02 62.06 97.55
N LYS A 6 27.69 61.92 97.74
CA LYS A 6 26.98 60.68 97.41
C LYS A 6 26.97 60.38 95.91
N GLN A 7 26.86 61.39 95.06
CA GLN A 7 26.92 61.22 93.61
C GLN A 7 28.32 60.79 93.14
N GLU A 8 29.37 61.35 93.74
CA GLU A 8 30.75 60.94 93.45
C GLU A 8 31.03 59.51 93.90
N LEU A 9 30.52 59.10 95.07
CA LEU A 9 30.66 57.73 95.55
C LEU A 9 29.93 56.74 94.64
N VAL A 10 28.69 57.03 94.22
CA VAL A 10 27.96 56.24 93.21
C VAL A 10 28.78 56.12 91.92
N SER A 11 29.39 57.23 91.49
CA SER A 11 30.21 57.26 90.27
C SER A 11 31.44 56.36 90.36
N ARG A 12 32.09 56.32 91.52
CA ARG A 12 33.26 55.49 91.78
C ARG A 12 32.90 54.00 91.84
N LEU A 13 31.91 53.64 92.65
CA LEU A 13 31.47 52.25 92.82
C LEU A 13 30.93 51.64 91.51
N TYR A 14 30.29 52.46 90.68
CA TYR A 14 29.84 52.04 89.36
C TYR A 14 31.00 51.77 88.39
N LYS A 15 32.06 52.60 88.41
CA LYS A 15 33.28 52.37 87.61
C LYS A 15 34.06 51.14 88.08
N GLU A 16 33.98 50.80 89.36
CA GLU A 16 34.54 49.57 89.94
C GLU A 16 33.74 48.31 89.58
N GLY A 17 32.62 48.43 88.84
CA GLY A 17 31.83 47.31 88.37
C GLY A 17 30.83 46.75 89.37
N LYS A 18 30.60 47.41 90.51
CA LYS A 18 29.59 46.99 91.48
C LYS A 18 28.19 47.06 90.90
N THR A 19 27.33 46.12 91.28
CA THR A 19 25.95 46.07 90.83
C THR A 19 25.10 47.17 91.49
N MET A 20 24.02 47.59 90.82
CA MET A 20 23.07 48.58 91.36
C MET A 20 22.59 48.26 92.78
N ARG A 21 22.44 46.97 93.12
CA ARG A 21 22.03 46.48 94.44
C ARG A 21 23.10 46.72 95.51
N GLU A 22 24.37 46.50 95.18
CA GLU A 22 25.49 46.75 96.09
C GLU A 22 25.69 48.25 96.32
N ILE A 23 25.64 49.04 95.25
CA ILE A 23 25.73 50.51 95.33
C ILE A 23 24.59 51.08 96.18
N SER A 24 23.38 50.55 96.04
CA SER A 24 22.23 50.98 96.85
C SER A 24 22.40 50.65 98.33
N LYS A 25 22.96 49.48 98.66
CA LYS A 25 23.27 49.11 100.06
C LYS A 25 24.36 49.98 100.66
N GLU A 26 25.36 50.37 99.88
CA GLU A 26 26.54 51.09 100.35
C GLU A 26 26.31 52.61 100.44
N VAL A 27 25.58 53.20 99.49
CA VAL A 27 25.32 54.65 99.45
C VAL A 27 23.95 55.01 100.06
N HIS A 28 23.13 54.00 100.38
CA HIS A 28 21.76 54.16 100.86
C HIS A 28 20.92 55.07 99.95
N MET A 29 20.93 54.78 98.65
CA MET A 29 20.20 55.52 97.62
C MET A 29 19.22 54.62 96.85
N SER A 30 18.14 55.21 96.35
CA SER A 30 17.15 54.49 95.54
C SER A 30 17.75 54.08 94.20
N PHE A 31 17.27 52.97 93.61
CA PHE A 31 17.71 52.56 92.27
C PHE A 31 17.41 53.61 91.20
N SER A 32 16.37 54.42 91.39
CA SER A 32 16.04 55.50 90.45
C SER A 32 17.11 56.59 90.45
N ASP A 33 17.56 57.01 91.64
CA ASP A 33 18.58 58.03 91.77
C ASP A 33 19.93 57.53 91.26
N ILE A 34 20.32 56.30 91.63
CA ILE A 34 21.54 55.66 91.12
C ILE A 34 21.46 55.52 89.59
N GLY A 35 20.30 55.12 89.06
CA GLY A 35 20.04 55.04 87.62
C GLY A 35 20.22 56.37 86.90
N SER A 36 19.73 57.46 87.49
CA SER A 36 19.90 58.80 86.92
C SER A 36 21.36 59.27 86.90
N ILE A 37 22.14 58.93 87.93
CA ILE A 37 23.57 59.28 88.04
C ILE A 37 24.40 58.44 87.07
N THR A 38 24.19 57.13 87.03
CA THR A 38 24.86 56.21 86.10
C THR A 38 24.51 56.52 84.64
N LYS A 39 23.27 56.91 84.35
CA LYS A 39 22.86 57.37 83.01
C LYS A 39 23.53 58.68 82.60
N LYS A 40 23.77 59.60 83.55
CA LYS A 40 24.57 60.82 83.30
C LYS A 40 26.05 60.52 83.08
N LEU A 41 26.62 59.54 83.80
CA LEU A 41 28.01 59.08 83.61
C LEU A 41 28.22 58.35 82.29
N ASN A 42 27.27 57.49 81.90
CA ASN A 42 27.26 56.78 80.63
C ASN A 42 26.68 57.61 79.48
N GLY A 43 26.56 58.92 79.64
CA GLY A 43 25.94 59.86 78.71
C GLY A 43 26.65 60.04 77.36
N ASN A 44 27.21 58.96 76.78
CA ASN A 44 27.63 58.85 75.38
C ASN A 44 28.00 57.42 74.92
N LEU A 45 27.57 56.35 75.60
CA LEU A 45 27.69 55.00 75.03
C LEU A 45 26.41 54.68 74.26
N GLU A 46 26.43 54.93 72.94
CA GLU A 46 25.42 54.38 72.03
C GLU A 46 25.21 52.88 72.36
N PRO A 47 23.97 52.38 72.35
CA PRO A 47 23.74 50.95 72.49
C PRO A 47 24.54 50.25 71.38
N LYS A 48 25.51 49.40 71.76
CA LYS A 48 26.28 48.55 70.84
C LYS A 48 25.31 48.00 69.79
N ARG A 49 25.33 48.56 68.58
CA ARG A 49 24.45 48.14 67.48
C ARG A 49 24.75 46.66 67.29
N LYS A 50 23.75 45.80 67.51
CA LYS A 50 23.86 44.36 67.24
C LYS A 50 24.50 44.19 65.87
N GLU A 51 25.70 43.63 65.83
CA GLU A 51 26.39 43.36 64.57
C GLU A 51 25.48 42.47 63.73
N ILE A 52 24.93 43.04 62.66
CA ILE A 52 24.05 42.33 61.75
C ILE A 52 24.90 41.25 61.09
N SER A 53 24.47 39.98 61.13
CA SER A 53 25.22 38.87 60.54
C SER A 53 25.56 39.13 59.07
N LYS A 54 26.67 38.56 58.58
CA LYS A 54 27.08 38.69 57.17
C LYS A 54 25.96 38.25 56.22
N GLU A 55 25.15 37.25 56.59
CA GLU A 55 23.98 36.80 55.83
C GLU A 55 22.89 37.88 55.74
N SER A 56 22.58 38.54 56.86
CA SER A 56 21.60 39.63 56.89
C SER A 56 22.10 40.87 56.13
N GLN A 57 23.41 41.13 56.14
CA GLN A 57 24.03 42.17 55.31
C GLN A 57 23.96 41.80 53.82
N ALA A 58 24.20 40.53 53.46
CA ALA A 58 24.09 40.03 52.09
C ALA A 58 22.65 40.19 51.55
N LEU A 59 21.64 39.81 52.34
CA LEU A 59 20.23 40.01 51.97
C LEU A 59 19.89 41.50 51.75
N LYS A 60 20.44 42.41 52.56
CA LYS A 60 20.29 43.86 52.34
C LYS A 60 20.93 44.31 51.02
N LEU A 61 22.11 43.79 50.66
CA LEU A 61 22.78 44.11 49.40
C LEU A 61 22.01 43.54 48.20
N PHE A 62 21.50 42.31 48.29
CA PHE A 62 20.64 41.73 47.25
C PHE A 62 19.35 42.51 47.07
N ARG A 63 18.75 43.01 48.16
CA ARG A 63 17.59 43.91 48.07
C ARG A 63 17.90 45.21 47.32
N LYS A 64 19.16 45.67 47.35
CA LYS A 64 19.67 46.82 46.58
C LYS A 64 20.08 46.45 45.14
N GLY A 65 19.90 45.21 44.71
CA GLY A 65 20.19 44.77 43.33
C GLY A 65 21.65 44.39 43.07
N LYS A 66 22.50 44.24 44.10
CA LYS A 66 23.87 43.75 43.92
C LYS A 66 23.86 42.28 43.50
N ASN A 67 24.78 41.90 42.61
CA ASN A 67 24.91 40.51 42.16
C ASN A 67 25.71 39.67 43.20
N PRO A 68 25.69 38.33 43.14
CA PRO A 68 26.41 37.48 44.09
C PRO A 68 27.92 37.72 44.17
N VAL A 69 28.55 38.14 43.06
CA VAL A 69 29.99 38.44 43.01
C VAL A 69 30.29 39.72 43.80
N ASP A 70 29.53 40.79 43.56
CA ASP A 70 29.66 42.06 44.28
C ASP A 70 29.46 41.87 45.78
N VAL A 71 28.52 41.00 46.17
CA VAL A 71 28.22 40.69 47.57
C VAL A 71 29.34 39.86 48.21
N ALA A 72 29.92 38.92 47.47
CA ALA A 72 31.08 38.15 47.91
C ALA A 72 32.27 39.08 48.22
N ILE A 73 32.55 40.03 47.33
CA ILE A 73 33.60 41.04 47.49
C ILE A 73 33.30 41.98 48.65
N SER A 74 32.07 42.52 48.72
CA SER A 74 31.70 43.54 49.72
C SER A 74 31.69 43.02 51.16
N LEU A 75 31.43 41.72 51.35
CA LEU A 75 31.28 41.12 52.68
C LEU A 75 32.43 40.17 53.05
N ASP A 76 33.42 40.04 52.16
CA ASP A 76 34.53 39.12 52.29
C ASP A 76 34.04 37.71 52.65
N ILE A 77 33.24 37.14 51.75
CA ILE A 77 32.71 35.77 51.84
C ILE A 77 32.97 35.03 50.52
N SER A 78 33.05 33.70 50.57
CA SER A 78 33.25 32.90 49.35
C SER A 78 32.10 33.05 48.37
N ALA A 79 32.41 32.95 47.06
CA ALA A 79 31.41 33.02 45.99
C ALA A 79 30.31 31.96 46.15
N SER A 80 30.66 30.75 46.59
CA SER A 80 29.70 29.68 46.88
C SER A 80 28.74 30.08 48.01
N LYS A 81 29.25 30.68 49.09
CA LYS A 81 28.42 31.17 50.20
C LYS A 81 27.50 32.30 49.75
N ALA A 82 28.01 33.26 48.98
CA ALA A 82 27.20 34.35 48.42
C ALA A 82 26.09 33.83 47.48
N ALA A 83 26.40 32.85 46.61
CA ALA A 83 25.43 32.19 45.75
C ALA A 83 24.36 31.43 46.55
N GLY A 84 24.76 30.73 47.63
CA GLY A 84 23.83 30.07 48.55
C GLY A 84 22.84 31.04 49.20
N ILE A 85 23.33 32.17 49.71
CA ILE A 85 22.49 33.23 50.29
C ILE A 85 21.59 33.87 49.22
N TYR A 86 22.08 34.01 47.98
CA TYR A 86 21.27 34.53 46.87
C TYR A 86 20.11 33.59 46.49
N LYS A 87 20.34 32.27 46.48
CA LYS A 87 19.25 31.29 46.30
C LYS A 87 18.22 31.39 47.42
N GLN A 88 18.67 31.58 48.68
CA GLN A 88 17.77 31.80 49.81
C GLN A 88 16.99 33.12 49.66
N PHE A 89 17.64 34.18 49.19
CA PHE A 89 16.99 35.46 48.92
C PHE A 89 15.84 35.32 47.90
N TRP A 90 16.03 34.57 46.82
CA TRP A 90 14.96 34.29 45.85
C TRP A 90 13.80 33.49 46.47
N LYS A 91 14.11 32.48 47.28
CA LYS A 91 13.10 31.75 48.06
C LYS A 91 12.28 32.69 48.95
N LEU A 92 12.95 33.54 49.74
CA LEU A 92 12.29 34.50 50.64
C LEU A 92 11.44 35.54 49.89
N ARG A 93 11.70 35.82 48.62
CA ARG A 93 10.87 36.69 47.76
C ARG A 93 9.68 35.97 47.10
N GLY A 94 9.45 34.69 47.41
CA GLY A 94 8.40 33.91 46.79
C GLY A 94 8.74 33.39 45.38
N LEU A 95 9.99 33.52 44.93
CA LEU A 95 10.43 33.13 43.58
C LEU A 95 10.78 31.63 43.48
N TYR A 96 10.13 30.78 44.27
CA TYR A 96 10.39 29.35 44.33
C TYR A 96 10.25 28.65 42.96
N LYS A 97 9.19 28.98 42.22
CA LYS A 97 8.92 28.41 40.88
C LYS A 97 10.01 28.77 39.87
N LEU A 98 10.53 30.00 39.93
CA LEU A 98 11.61 30.43 39.06
C LEU A 98 12.91 29.68 39.35
N LEU A 99 13.23 29.49 40.63
CA LEU A 99 14.40 28.71 41.05
C LEU A 99 14.28 27.24 40.62
N GLN A 100 13.10 26.64 40.78
CA GLN A 100 12.82 25.27 40.36
C GLN A 100 12.97 25.11 38.85
N LEU A 101 12.38 26.04 38.07
CA LEU A 101 12.50 26.04 36.62
C LEU A 101 13.95 26.19 36.17
N TYR A 102 14.71 27.11 36.78
CA TYR A 102 16.14 27.27 36.50
C TYR A 102 16.92 25.97 36.76
N GLU A 103 16.72 25.31 37.90
CA GLU A 103 17.43 24.06 38.20
C GLU A 103 17.05 22.91 37.23
N GLN A 104 15.83 22.90 36.70
CA GLN A 104 15.37 21.92 35.69
C GLN A 104 15.98 22.16 34.30
N VAL A 105 16.23 23.41 33.94
CA VAL A 105 16.64 23.80 32.58
C VAL A 105 18.07 24.32 32.48
N LYS A 106 18.83 24.38 33.59
CA LYS A 106 20.19 24.94 33.60
C LYS A 106 21.16 24.22 32.64
N SER A 107 20.92 22.95 32.32
CA SER A 107 21.67 22.20 31.31
C SER A 107 21.40 22.71 29.90
N ASP A 108 20.16 23.12 29.63
CA ASP A 108 19.63 23.44 28.31
C ASP A 108 19.04 24.86 28.28
N ILE A 109 19.72 25.80 28.94
CA ILE A 109 19.24 27.18 29.05
C ILE A 109 19.12 27.86 27.68
N SER A 110 19.84 27.33 26.68
CA SER A 110 19.73 27.72 25.27
C SER A 110 18.32 27.51 24.70
N LEU A 111 17.56 26.51 25.19
CA LEU A 111 16.17 26.30 24.78
C LEU A 111 15.26 27.42 25.28
N LEU A 112 15.43 27.86 26.53
CA LEU A 112 14.69 29.01 27.05
C LEU A 112 15.03 30.30 26.30
N ALA A 113 16.29 30.50 25.94
CA ALA A 113 16.70 31.63 25.11
C ALA A 113 15.98 31.61 23.75
N LYS A 114 15.93 30.45 23.08
CA LYS A 114 15.18 30.29 21.83
C LYS A 114 13.69 30.57 21.99
N VAL A 115 13.05 30.07 23.05
CA VAL A 115 11.63 30.37 23.34
C VAL A 115 11.44 31.88 23.54
N HIS A 116 12.32 32.52 24.30
CA HIS A 116 12.29 33.97 24.49
C HIS A 116 12.47 34.73 23.17
N ASP A 117 13.40 34.32 22.31
CA ASP A 117 13.62 34.93 21.01
C ASP A 117 12.40 34.80 20.10
N VAL A 118 11.73 33.65 20.11
CA VAL A 118 10.47 33.42 19.38
C VAL A 118 9.37 34.32 19.92
N VAL A 119 9.20 34.37 21.25
CA VAL A 119 8.21 35.26 21.90
C VAL A 119 8.44 36.72 21.51
N LYS A 120 9.70 37.16 21.49
CA LYS A 120 10.07 38.52 21.10
C LYS A 120 9.87 38.77 19.60
N LYS A 121 10.29 37.83 18.75
CA LYS A 121 10.22 37.93 17.28
C LYS A 121 8.78 38.07 16.79
N TYR A 122 7.86 37.31 17.38
CA TYR A 122 6.46 37.31 17.00
C TYR A 122 5.56 38.16 17.91
N ASN A 123 6.17 38.91 18.85
CA ASN A 123 5.47 39.75 19.82
C ASN A 123 4.34 38.99 20.56
N LEU A 124 4.62 37.77 21.00
CA LEU A 124 3.62 36.89 21.60
C LEU A 124 3.23 37.40 22.99
N GLU A 125 1.93 37.56 23.22
CA GLU A 125 1.42 37.86 24.54
C GLU A 125 1.36 36.59 25.41
N LYS A 126 1.22 36.77 26.72
CA LYS A 126 1.10 35.67 27.68
C LYS A 126 0.02 34.65 27.29
N LYS A 127 -1.11 35.13 26.74
CA LYS A 127 -2.22 34.29 26.29
C LYS A 127 -1.82 33.40 25.11
N ASP A 128 -1.01 33.92 24.19
CA ASP A 128 -0.54 33.22 23.00
C ASP A 128 0.45 32.12 23.39
N ILE A 129 1.37 32.42 24.31
CA ILE A 129 2.31 31.42 24.85
C ILE A 129 1.57 30.26 25.52
N ILE A 130 0.57 30.57 26.35
CA ILE A 130 -0.25 29.54 27.03
C ILE A 130 -0.98 28.68 26.00
N ASN A 131 -1.55 29.30 24.97
CA ASN A 131 -2.23 28.58 23.89
C ASN A 131 -1.25 27.68 23.13
N ILE A 132 -0.09 28.19 22.71
CA ILE A 132 0.94 27.40 22.02
C ILE A 132 1.34 26.18 22.85
N VAL A 133 1.65 26.36 24.14
CA VAL A 133 2.03 25.25 25.02
C VAL A 133 0.88 24.25 25.20
N ARG A 134 -0.38 24.74 25.27
CA ARG A 134 -1.57 23.88 25.38
C ARG A 134 -1.82 23.04 24.13
N TYR A 135 -1.52 23.59 22.95
CA TYR A 135 -1.76 22.91 21.66
C TYR A 135 -0.53 22.17 21.12
N ALA A 136 0.67 22.42 21.63
CA ALA A 136 1.90 21.75 21.20
C ALA A 136 1.81 20.21 21.23
N PRO A 137 1.24 19.55 22.25
CA PRO A 137 1.07 18.09 22.24
C PRO A 137 0.12 17.62 21.14
N LYS A 138 -0.95 18.37 20.86
CA LYS A 138 -1.89 18.05 19.78
C LYS A 138 -1.24 18.20 18.41
N HIS A 139 -0.35 19.17 18.25
CA HIS A 139 0.40 19.36 17.02
C HIS A 139 1.33 18.17 16.72
N LEU A 140 1.95 17.58 17.75
CA LEU A 140 2.77 16.37 17.56
C LEU A 140 1.91 15.20 17.05
N TYR A 141 0.77 14.96 17.68
CA TYR A 141 -0.18 13.93 17.22
C TYR A 141 -0.71 14.20 15.81
N LEU A 142 -1.03 15.46 15.49
CA LEU A 142 -1.48 15.84 14.15
C LEU A 142 -0.39 15.63 13.10
N LYS A 143 0.89 15.85 13.44
CA LYS A 143 2.01 15.60 12.53
C LYS A 143 2.08 14.12 12.16
N ASP A 144 1.99 13.23 13.16
CA ASP A 144 2.04 11.78 12.93
C ASP A 144 0.85 11.31 12.08
N GLU A 145 -0.35 11.86 12.32
CA GLU A 145 -1.53 11.52 11.53
C GLU A 145 -1.44 12.08 10.09
N ILE A 146 -0.87 13.26 9.88
CA ILE A 146 -0.60 13.81 8.54
C ILE A 146 0.38 12.90 7.80
N GLU A 147 1.50 12.53 8.41
CA GLU A 147 2.50 11.64 7.78
C GLU A 147 1.87 10.28 7.42
N LYS A 148 1.02 9.75 8.29
CA LYS A 148 0.26 8.52 8.01
C LYS A 148 -0.73 8.69 6.86
N GLN A 149 -1.43 9.82 6.78
CA GLN A 149 -2.35 10.12 5.69
C GLN A 149 -1.63 10.31 4.36
N GLU A 150 -0.47 10.97 4.36
CA GLU A 150 0.40 11.11 3.18
C GLU A 150 0.84 9.73 2.67
N TRP A 151 1.27 8.84 3.57
CA TRP A 151 1.63 7.48 3.19
C TRP A 151 0.44 6.69 2.60
N GLN A 152 -0.75 6.85 3.17
CA GLN A 152 -1.97 6.24 2.61
C GLN A 152 -2.32 6.80 1.24
N LEU A 153 -2.17 8.11 1.04
CA LEU A 153 -2.42 8.76 -0.24
C LEU A 153 -1.46 8.24 -1.32
N ASP A 154 -0.17 8.13 -1.01
CA ASP A 154 0.84 7.59 -1.93
C ASP A 154 0.54 6.13 -2.30
N SER A 155 0.13 5.31 -1.33
CA SER A 155 -0.27 3.92 -1.59
C SER A 155 -1.44 3.83 -2.58
N VAL A 156 -2.49 4.64 -2.36
CA VAL A 156 -3.67 4.67 -3.24
C VAL A 156 -3.32 5.21 -4.63
N LEU A 157 -2.42 6.19 -4.73
CA LEU A 157 -1.93 6.69 -6.01
C LEU A 157 -1.19 5.61 -6.80
N ASN A 158 -0.32 4.85 -6.15
CA ASN A 158 0.39 3.73 -6.78
C ASN A 158 -0.59 2.64 -7.25
N GLU A 159 -1.56 2.25 -6.41
CA GLU A 159 -2.59 1.27 -6.79
C GLU A 159 -3.42 1.73 -7.99
N LYS A 160 -3.73 3.02 -8.07
CA LYS A 160 -4.44 3.61 -9.22
C LYS A 160 -3.62 3.52 -10.50
N ASP A 161 -2.32 3.74 -10.42
CA ASP A 161 -1.42 3.67 -11.59
C ASP A 161 -1.28 2.22 -12.07
N ASP A 162 -1.12 1.26 -11.16
CA ASP A 162 -1.11 -0.18 -11.48
C ASP A 162 -2.42 -0.64 -12.14
N ALA A 163 -3.55 -0.14 -11.63
CA ALA A 163 -4.87 -0.42 -12.20
C ALA A 163 -5.02 0.18 -13.61
N ASN A 164 -4.48 1.38 -13.85
CA ASN A 164 -4.48 2.01 -15.16
C ASN A 164 -3.64 1.24 -16.18
N ASP A 165 -2.46 0.77 -15.78
CA ASP A 165 -1.60 -0.04 -16.64
C ASP A 165 -2.26 -1.37 -17.00
N SER A 166 -2.90 -2.00 -16.02
CA SER A 166 -3.71 -3.21 -16.21
C SER A 166 -4.87 -2.96 -17.18
N LEU A 167 -5.57 -1.83 -17.04
CA LEU A 167 -6.67 -1.44 -17.94
C LEU A 167 -6.16 -1.20 -19.36
N LEU A 168 -5.01 -0.55 -19.53
CA LEU A 168 -4.40 -0.31 -20.83
C LEU A 168 -4.01 -1.63 -21.52
N SER A 169 -3.45 -2.58 -20.76
CA SER A 169 -3.14 -3.92 -21.25
C SER A 169 -4.39 -4.69 -21.68
N ALA A 170 -5.46 -4.62 -20.87
CA ALA A 170 -6.75 -5.24 -21.20
C ALA A 170 -7.37 -4.65 -22.48
N LYS A 171 -7.33 -3.32 -22.65
CA LYS A 171 -7.79 -2.65 -23.88
C LYS A 171 -7.04 -3.13 -25.12
N LYS A 172 -5.71 -3.21 -25.06
CA LYS A 172 -4.90 -3.73 -26.17
C LYS A 172 -5.28 -5.16 -26.56
N LYS A 173 -5.53 -6.03 -25.57
CA LYS A 173 -5.98 -7.41 -25.82
C LYS A 173 -7.37 -7.45 -26.44
N HIS A 174 -8.29 -6.61 -25.97
CA HIS A 174 -9.63 -6.48 -26.53
C HIS A 174 -9.58 -6.07 -28.01
N ASP A 175 -8.77 -5.07 -28.35
CA ASP A 175 -8.61 -4.61 -29.74
C ASP A 175 -8.02 -5.70 -30.64
N GLU A 176 -7.09 -6.50 -30.13
CA GLU A 176 -6.53 -7.65 -30.86
C GLU A 176 -7.59 -8.74 -31.10
N LEU A 177 -8.43 -9.03 -30.10
CA LEU A 177 -9.52 -9.99 -30.25
C LEU A 177 -10.56 -9.52 -31.26
N ILE A 178 -10.89 -8.22 -31.30
CA ILE A 178 -11.78 -7.66 -32.33
C ILE A 178 -11.22 -7.94 -33.73
N LYS A 179 -9.94 -7.65 -33.97
CA LYS A 179 -9.31 -7.92 -35.28
C LYS A 179 -9.35 -9.39 -35.66
N GLN A 180 -9.21 -10.29 -34.68
CA GLN A 180 -9.32 -11.72 -34.93
C GLN A 180 -10.74 -12.12 -35.30
N ILE A 181 -11.75 -11.59 -34.61
CA ILE A 181 -13.17 -11.81 -34.92
C ILE A 181 -13.48 -11.34 -36.34
N ASP A 182 -13.03 -10.14 -36.72
CA ASP A 182 -13.23 -9.60 -38.06
C ASP A 182 -12.62 -10.52 -39.13
N LYS A 183 -11.39 -11.01 -38.90
CA LYS A 183 -10.74 -11.97 -39.79
C LYS A 183 -11.51 -13.29 -39.92
N TYR A 184 -12.04 -13.82 -38.81
CA TYR A 184 -12.84 -15.04 -38.85
C TYR A 184 -14.17 -14.83 -39.58
N ASN A 185 -14.81 -13.69 -39.37
CA ASN A 185 -16.03 -13.32 -40.09
C ASN A 185 -15.79 -13.26 -41.60
N ASP A 186 -14.70 -12.62 -42.05
CA ASP A 186 -14.33 -12.58 -43.47
C ASP A 186 -14.14 -13.98 -44.06
N ILE A 187 -13.48 -14.88 -43.33
CA ILE A 187 -13.30 -16.28 -43.75
C ILE A 187 -14.65 -16.99 -43.84
N SER A 188 -15.53 -16.78 -42.86
CA SER A 188 -16.86 -17.39 -42.84
C SER A 188 -17.71 -16.92 -44.01
N ILE A 189 -17.71 -15.63 -44.30
CA ILE A 189 -18.43 -15.05 -45.45
C ILE A 189 -17.96 -15.70 -46.75
N ARG A 190 -16.64 -15.80 -46.98
CA ARG A 190 -16.08 -16.44 -48.19
C ARG A 190 -16.47 -17.91 -48.30
N LYS A 191 -16.46 -18.65 -47.19
CA LYS A 191 -16.87 -20.07 -47.18
C LYS A 191 -18.35 -20.22 -47.51
N ASN A 192 -19.20 -19.36 -46.97
CA ASN A 192 -20.63 -19.39 -47.28
C ASN A 192 -20.89 -19.12 -48.75
N SER A 193 -20.24 -18.10 -49.34
CA SER A 193 -20.37 -17.86 -50.79
C SER A 193 -19.86 -19.02 -51.64
N TYR A 194 -18.82 -19.73 -51.19
CA TYR A 194 -18.35 -20.94 -51.87
C TYR A 194 -19.36 -22.09 -51.77
N LEU A 195 -20.01 -22.27 -50.62
CA LEU A 195 -21.07 -23.27 -50.44
C LEU A 195 -22.29 -22.97 -51.32
N GLU A 196 -22.73 -21.71 -51.38
CA GLU A 196 -23.82 -21.27 -52.26
C GLU A 196 -23.51 -21.63 -53.74
N ASN A 197 -22.28 -21.37 -54.20
CA ASN A 197 -21.88 -21.74 -55.56
C ASN A 197 -21.91 -23.27 -55.80
N LEU A 198 -21.51 -24.08 -54.81
CA LEU A 198 -21.56 -25.53 -54.93
C LEU A 198 -23.00 -26.05 -54.93
N GLU A 199 -23.90 -25.44 -54.16
CA GLU A 199 -25.33 -25.78 -54.16
C GLU A 199 -25.94 -25.51 -55.54
N ASP A 200 -25.61 -24.37 -56.17
CA ASP A 200 -26.03 -24.05 -57.55
C ASP A 200 -25.50 -25.08 -58.58
N GLU A 201 -24.27 -25.57 -58.41
CA GLU A 201 -23.69 -26.60 -59.28
C GLU A 201 -24.38 -27.96 -59.10
N ILE A 202 -24.66 -28.36 -57.86
CA ILE A 202 -25.41 -29.58 -57.55
C ILE A 202 -26.78 -29.51 -58.20
N GLU A 203 -27.50 -28.39 -58.07
CA GLU A 203 -28.83 -28.21 -58.67
C GLU A 203 -28.77 -28.35 -60.21
N LYS A 204 -27.74 -27.79 -60.86
CA LYS A 204 -27.54 -27.94 -62.31
C LYS A 204 -27.34 -29.41 -62.72
N ILE A 205 -26.50 -30.14 -61.99
CA ILE A 205 -26.22 -31.55 -62.27
C ILE A 205 -27.49 -32.40 -62.02
N GLU A 206 -28.20 -32.17 -60.92
CA GLU A 206 -29.47 -32.86 -60.62
C GLU A 206 -30.53 -32.64 -61.69
N ASN A 207 -30.63 -31.40 -62.21
CA ASN A 207 -31.49 -31.08 -63.34
C ASN A 207 -31.08 -31.81 -64.63
N GLN A 208 -29.77 -31.93 -64.91
CA GLN A 208 -29.28 -32.68 -66.07
C GLN A 208 -29.59 -34.18 -65.96
N ILE A 209 -29.35 -34.78 -64.80
CA ILE A 209 -29.68 -36.20 -64.54
C ILE A 209 -31.19 -36.44 -64.70
N SER A 210 -32.01 -35.54 -64.16
CA SER A 210 -33.47 -35.64 -64.27
C SER A 210 -33.94 -35.59 -65.72
N LYS A 211 -33.29 -34.78 -66.57
CA LYS A 211 -33.57 -34.76 -68.01
C LYS A 211 -33.19 -36.09 -68.66
N LEU A 212 -31.98 -36.60 -68.43
CA LEU A 212 -31.51 -37.87 -68.99
C LEU A 212 -32.42 -39.05 -68.63
N LYS A 213 -32.82 -39.15 -67.35
CA LYS A 213 -33.75 -40.18 -66.86
C LYS A 213 -35.09 -40.17 -67.59
N ASN A 214 -35.59 -38.99 -67.97
CA ASN A 214 -36.90 -38.81 -68.56
C ASN A 214 -36.89 -38.86 -70.09
N SER A 215 -35.74 -38.67 -70.74
CA SER A 215 -35.67 -38.54 -72.21
C SER A 215 -35.10 -39.75 -72.93
N ASP A 216 -34.35 -40.62 -72.26
CA ASP A 216 -33.52 -41.61 -72.95
C ASP A 216 -33.96 -43.06 -72.69
N GLU A 217 -34.61 -43.65 -73.70
CA GLU A 217 -34.97 -45.07 -73.73
C GLU A 217 -33.73 -45.96 -73.51
N TYR A 218 -32.53 -45.49 -73.88
CA TYR A 218 -31.27 -46.18 -73.61
C TYR A 218 -30.87 -46.12 -72.13
N TYR A 219 -31.12 -45.02 -71.43
CA TYR A 219 -30.84 -44.93 -69.98
C TYR A 219 -31.72 -45.91 -69.20
N THR A 220 -33.01 -46.01 -69.54
CA THR A 220 -33.91 -46.99 -68.91
C THR A 220 -33.50 -48.43 -69.22
N LYS A 221 -33.11 -48.73 -70.47
CA LYS A 221 -32.59 -50.06 -70.85
C LYS A 221 -31.27 -50.40 -70.18
N PHE A 222 -30.37 -49.43 -70.04
CA PHE A 222 -29.09 -49.61 -69.37
C PHE A 222 -29.25 -49.77 -67.85
N GLU A 223 -30.11 -48.97 -67.21
CA GLU A 223 -30.46 -49.13 -65.79
C GLU A 223 -31.06 -50.52 -65.53
N GLN A 224 -31.97 -50.97 -66.40
CA GLN A 224 -32.54 -52.31 -66.33
C GLN A 224 -31.47 -53.40 -66.50
N PHE A 225 -30.60 -53.28 -67.51
CA PHE A 225 -29.50 -54.22 -67.75
C PHE A 225 -28.50 -54.27 -66.59
N ALA A 226 -28.14 -53.11 -66.02
CA ALA A 226 -27.25 -53.01 -64.87
C ALA A 226 -27.87 -53.66 -63.63
N ARG A 227 -29.16 -53.43 -63.35
CA ARG A 227 -29.89 -54.11 -62.27
C ARG A 227 -29.95 -55.62 -62.47
N GLU A 228 -30.22 -56.10 -63.68
CA GLU A 228 -30.25 -57.53 -64.00
C GLU A 228 -28.87 -58.20 -63.83
N LYS A 229 -27.80 -57.56 -64.33
CA LYS A 229 -26.41 -58.02 -64.15
C LYS A 229 -26.00 -58.01 -62.68
N LEU A 230 -26.39 -56.98 -61.93
CA LEU A 230 -26.10 -56.85 -60.50
C LEU A 230 -26.84 -57.93 -59.70
N ASP A 231 -28.13 -58.15 -59.94
CA ASP A 231 -28.91 -59.20 -59.28
C ASP A 231 -28.36 -60.59 -59.58
N SER A 232 -27.87 -60.82 -60.80
CA SER A 232 -27.13 -62.04 -61.16
C SER A 232 -25.84 -62.16 -60.35
N PHE A 233 -25.02 -61.12 -60.32
CA PHE A 233 -23.75 -61.13 -59.60
C PHE A 233 -23.94 -61.28 -58.08
N MET A 234 -24.97 -60.64 -57.52
CA MET A 234 -25.33 -60.68 -56.10
C MET A 234 -25.92 -62.03 -55.69
N LYS A 235 -26.63 -62.72 -56.59
CA LYS A 235 -27.06 -64.11 -56.38
C LYS A 235 -25.87 -65.07 -56.31
N ASP A 236 -24.89 -64.90 -57.17
CA ASP A 236 -23.73 -65.79 -57.27
C ASP A 236 -22.65 -65.47 -56.21
N ASN A 237 -22.54 -64.22 -55.78
CA ASN A 237 -21.47 -63.74 -54.90
C ASN A 237 -21.98 -63.07 -53.60
N ARG A 238 -23.02 -63.64 -52.96
CA ARG A 238 -23.55 -63.16 -51.66
C ARG A 238 -22.49 -62.95 -50.57
N TRP A 239 -21.36 -63.63 -50.66
CA TRP A 239 -20.25 -63.54 -49.69
C TRP A 239 -19.37 -62.29 -49.86
N ILE A 240 -19.47 -61.59 -51.00
CA ILE A 240 -18.74 -60.34 -51.26
C ILE A 240 -19.35 -59.16 -50.50
N LEU A 241 -20.67 -59.15 -50.25
CA LEU A 241 -21.31 -58.08 -49.46
C LEU A 241 -20.78 -58.01 -48.03
N PRO A 242 -20.74 -59.13 -47.27
CA PRO A 242 -20.13 -59.15 -45.95
C PRO A 242 -18.67 -58.66 -45.95
N LEU A 243 -17.89 -59.00 -46.98
CA LEU A 243 -16.50 -58.53 -47.12
C LEU A 243 -16.41 -57.04 -47.43
N ALA A 244 -17.26 -56.51 -48.32
CA ALA A 244 -17.31 -55.08 -48.62
C ALA A 244 -17.74 -54.27 -47.38
N ILE A 245 -18.75 -54.76 -46.64
CA ILE A 245 -19.18 -54.18 -45.36
C ILE A 245 -18.04 -54.25 -44.34
N ASP A 246 -17.34 -55.38 -44.23
CA ASP A 246 -16.23 -55.53 -43.29
C ASP A 246 -15.06 -54.58 -43.64
N VAL A 247 -14.73 -54.42 -44.93
CA VAL A 247 -13.71 -53.46 -45.39
C VAL A 247 -14.13 -52.01 -45.13
N VAL A 248 -15.40 -51.66 -45.32
CA VAL A 248 -15.93 -50.32 -44.98
C VAL A 248 -15.86 -50.10 -43.46
N ILE A 249 -16.29 -51.06 -42.65
CA ILE A 249 -16.20 -50.99 -41.18
C ILE A 249 -14.73 -50.84 -40.73
N GLN A 250 -13.82 -51.62 -41.32
CA GLN A 250 -12.40 -51.57 -40.99
C GLN A 250 -11.74 -50.25 -41.43
N SER A 251 -12.12 -49.69 -42.58
CA SER A 251 -11.61 -48.40 -43.05
C SER A 251 -12.13 -47.23 -42.20
N ILE A 252 -13.39 -47.29 -41.73
CA ILE A 252 -13.92 -46.29 -40.78
C ILE A 252 -13.23 -46.39 -39.42
N LYS A 253 -12.97 -47.61 -38.92
CA LYS A 253 -12.21 -47.85 -37.67
C LYS A 253 -10.78 -47.29 -37.70
N LYS A 254 -10.16 -47.17 -38.87
CA LYS A 254 -8.80 -46.61 -39.02
C LYS A 254 -8.75 -45.08 -38.97
N ASN A 255 -9.89 -44.38 -39.00
CA ASN A 255 -9.94 -42.92 -38.86
C ASN A 255 -10.43 -42.52 -37.44
N PRO A 256 -9.58 -41.92 -36.59
CA PRO A 256 -9.90 -41.65 -35.19
C PRO A 256 -11.08 -40.71 -34.97
N PHE A 257 -11.37 -39.80 -35.92
CA PHE A 257 -12.55 -38.91 -35.82
C PHE A 257 -13.87 -39.63 -36.09
N LYS A 258 -13.87 -40.77 -36.81
CA LYS A 258 -15.09 -41.53 -37.13
C LYS A 258 -15.39 -42.66 -36.14
N GLN A 259 -14.42 -43.11 -35.35
CA GLN A 259 -14.63 -44.07 -34.26
C GLN A 259 -15.59 -43.54 -33.18
N MET A 260 -15.61 -42.22 -32.96
CA MET A 260 -16.45 -41.60 -31.93
C MET A 260 -17.94 -41.66 -32.28
N ILE A 261 -18.29 -41.62 -33.58
CA ILE A 261 -19.68 -41.74 -34.07
C ILE A 261 -20.18 -43.19 -33.96
N ILE A 262 -19.31 -44.17 -34.23
CA ILE A 262 -19.65 -45.60 -34.22
C ILE A 262 -19.93 -46.13 -32.81
N ASN A 263 -19.21 -45.64 -31.79
CA ASN A 263 -19.31 -46.18 -30.43
C ASN A 263 -20.55 -45.70 -29.67
N ASP A 264 -21.10 -44.52 -30.00
CA ASP A 264 -22.29 -43.98 -29.33
C ASP A 264 -23.62 -44.36 -30.04
N GLU A 265 -23.62 -44.66 -31.35
CA GLU A 265 -24.86 -44.85 -32.12
C GLU A 265 -25.29 -46.31 -32.40
N ILE A 266 -24.43 -47.32 -32.27
CA ILE A 266 -24.76 -48.70 -32.73
C ILE A 266 -25.62 -49.51 -31.71
N ALA A 267 -25.74 -49.04 -30.47
CA ALA A 267 -26.52 -49.74 -29.43
C ALA A 267 -28.05 -49.58 -29.57
N ASP A 268 -28.52 -48.59 -30.33
CA ASP A 268 -29.95 -48.27 -30.47
C ASP A 268 -30.52 -48.76 -31.82
N LYS A 269 -31.61 -49.53 -31.78
CA LYS A 269 -32.28 -50.09 -32.97
C LYS A 269 -32.74 -49.00 -33.96
N VAL A 270 -33.04 -47.79 -33.46
CA VAL A 270 -33.42 -46.65 -34.32
C VAL A 270 -32.23 -46.17 -35.15
N HIS A 271 -31.02 -46.21 -34.58
CA HIS A 271 -29.80 -45.75 -35.22
C HIS A 271 -29.19 -46.82 -36.14
N GLN A 272 -29.40 -48.12 -35.85
CA GLN A 272 -29.11 -49.20 -36.81
C GLN A 272 -29.89 -49.08 -38.11
N LYS A 273 -31.16 -48.67 -38.03
CA LYS A 273 -31.96 -48.37 -39.23
C LYS A 273 -31.40 -47.18 -40.00
N LYS A 274 -31.05 -46.08 -39.32
CA LYS A 274 -30.39 -44.94 -39.98
C LYS A 274 -29.04 -45.30 -40.61
N LEU A 275 -28.27 -46.18 -39.97
CA LEU A 275 -26.99 -46.64 -40.51
C LEU A 275 -27.21 -47.51 -41.75
N LEU A 276 -28.25 -48.34 -41.76
CA LEU A 276 -28.68 -49.10 -42.93
C LEU A 276 -29.13 -48.16 -44.04
N ASP A 277 -29.94 -47.15 -43.74
CA ASP A 277 -30.40 -46.13 -44.69
C ASP A 277 -29.20 -45.35 -45.28
N ILE A 278 -28.18 -45.01 -44.47
CA ILE A 278 -26.94 -44.35 -44.92
C ILE A 278 -26.10 -45.29 -45.78
N CYS A 279 -26.00 -46.57 -45.43
CA CYS A 279 -25.31 -47.58 -46.23
C CYS A 279 -25.99 -47.79 -47.58
N GLU A 280 -27.32 -47.85 -47.61
CA GLU A 280 -28.11 -47.90 -48.84
C GLU A 280 -27.88 -46.64 -49.68
N LEU A 281 -27.87 -45.45 -49.07
CA LEU A 281 -27.61 -44.18 -49.76
C LEU A 281 -26.17 -44.08 -50.31
N LEU A 282 -25.18 -44.57 -49.57
CA LEU A 282 -23.78 -44.65 -50.03
C LEU A 282 -23.61 -45.69 -51.13
N PHE A 283 -24.32 -46.81 -51.04
CA PHE A 283 -24.35 -47.83 -52.07
C PHE A 283 -24.94 -47.28 -53.37
N ASP A 284 -26.07 -46.58 -53.29
CA ASP A 284 -26.68 -45.91 -54.44
C ASP A 284 -25.74 -44.86 -55.06
N LYS A 285 -25.01 -44.10 -54.24
CA LYS A 285 -23.99 -43.15 -54.72
C LYS A 285 -22.82 -43.84 -55.41
N LEU A 286 -22.30 -44.93 -54.84
CA LEU A 286 -21.22 -45.73 -55.44
C LEU A 286 -21.67 -46.37 -56.75
N LEU A 287 -22.89 -46.89 -56.79
CA LEU A 287 -23.48 -47.48 -57.99
C LEU A 287 -23.60 -46.41 -59.08
N LYS A 288 -24.06 -45.21 -58.73
CA LYS A 288 -24.11 -44.07 -59.65
C LYS A 288 -22.72 -43.65 -60.14
N GLN A 289 -21.71 -43.55 -59.28
CA GLN A 289 -20.33 -43.26 -59.67
C GLN A 289 -19.76 -44.33 -60.61
N PHE A 290 -20.04 -45.62 -60.33
CA PHE A 290 -19.60 -46.72 -61.18
C PHE A 290 -20.29 -46.68 -62.55
N MET A 291 -21.56 -46.27 -62.59
CA MET A 291 -22.32 -46.04 -63.83
C MET A 291 -21.74 -44.86 -64.62
N ASP A 292 -21.35 -43.76 -63.96
CA ASP A 292 -20.70 -42.62 -64.61
C ASP A 292 -19.34 -43.03 -65.23
N ILE A 293 -18.53 -43.81 -64.49
CA ILE A 293 -17.23 -44.31 -64.98
C ILE A 293 -17.40 -45.32 -66.14
N THR A 294 -18.44 -46.15 -66.12
CA THR A 294 -18.68 -47.12 -67.19
C THR A 294 -19.31 -46.49 -68.43
N LEU A 295 -19.99 -45.35 -68.30
CA LEU A 295 -20.48 -44.54 -69.43
C LEU A 295 -19.39 -43.69 -70.08
N GLU A 296 -18.30 -43.37 -69.37
CA GLU A 296 -17.09 -42.74 -69.96
C GLU A 296 -16.20 -43.74 -70.72
N PHE A 297 -16.43 -45.05 -70.59
CA PHE A 297 -15.66 -46.08 -71.29
C PHE A 297 -16.24 -46.34 -72.68
N ASP A 298 -15.71 -45.69 -73.72
CA ASP A 298 -15.98 -46.06 -75.11
C ASP A 298 -15.24 -47.37 -75.44
N PRO A 299 -15.96 -48.49 -75.67
CA PRO A 299 -15.32 -49.79 -75.96
C PRO A 299 -14.57 -49.82 -77.31
N ASN A 300 -14.59 -48.73 -78.08
CA ASN A 300 -13.83 -48.60 -79.34
C ASN A 300 -12.55 -47.78 -79.23
N GLN A 301 -12.12 -47.32 -78.04
CA GLN A 301 -10.78 -46.73 -77.91
C GLN A 301 -9.71 -47.82 -77.83
N ASP A 302 -9.00 -47.96 -78.95
CA ASP A 302 -7.84 -48.83 -79.19
C ASP A 302 -6.88 -48.93 -78.01
N ILE A 303 -6.63 -50.17 -77.58
CA ILE A 303 -5.48 -50.56 -76.76
C ILE A 303 -4.25 -50.54 -77.68
N ASN A 304 -3.73 -49.37 -78.01
CA ASN A 304 -2.40 -49.21 -78.58
C ASN A 304 -1.79 -47.87 -78.15
N ALA A 305 -0.55 -47.94 -77.70
CA ALA A 305 0.34 -46.86 -77.24
C ALA A 305 0.18 -46.40 -75.78
N VAL A 306 0.68 -47.23 -74.86
CA VAL A 306 1.39 -46.70 -73.69
C VAL A 306 2.87 -46.73 -74.02
N ASP A 307 3.38 -45.60 -74.51
CA ASP A 307 4.80 -45.29 -74.42
C ASP A 307 5.19 -45.22 -72.95
N THR A 308 6.08 -46.12 -72.54
CA THR A 308 6.76 -46.03 -71.24
C THR A 308 7.81 -44.91 -71.28
N PRO A 309 7.71 -43.85 -70.45
CA PRO A 309 8.82 -42.95 -70.27
C PRO A 309 9.80 -43.58 -69.27
N ASN A 310 11.03 -43.68 -69.76
CA ASN A 310 12.24 -44.09 -69.07
C ASN A 310 12.38 -43.35 -67.72
N LEU A 311 12.46 -44.13 -66.64
CA LEU A 311 12.82 -43.64 -65.32
C LEU A 311 14.35 -43.61 -65.25
N ASP A 312 14.97 -42.51 -65.65
CA ASP A 312 16.37 -42.31 -65.34
C ASP A 312 16.73 -40.82 -65.21
N GLN A 313 17.49 -40.54 -64.16
CA GLN A 313 18.23 -39.31 -63.86
C GLN A 313 17.44 -38.11 -63.31
N SER A 314 17.49 -37.91 -61.99
CA SER A 314 18.51 -37.04 -61.38
C SER A 314 18.19 -36.75 -59.90
N ILE A 315 18.82 -37.53 -59.02
CA ILE A 315 19.23 -37.07 -57.69
C ILE A 315 20.55 -36.31 -57.92
N SER A 316 20.59 -35.00 -57.64
CA SER A 316 21.76 -34.33 -57.03
C SER A 316 21.52 -32.82 -56.85
N SER A 317 21.91 -32.33 -55.67
CA SER A 317 22.28 -30.94 -55.29
C SER A 317 21.19 -29.84 -55.41
N THR A 318 20.94 -28.98 -54.42
CA THR A 318 21.74 -28.47 -53.30
C THR A 318 20.82 -27.87 -52.25
#